data_AF-A0A660XD14-F1
#
_entry.id   AF-A0A660XD14-F1
#
_cell.length_a   1.000
_cell.length_b   1.000
_cell.length_c   1.000
_cell.angle_alpha   90.00
_cell.angle_beta   90.00
_cell.angle_gamma   90.00
#
_symmetry.space_group_name_H-M   'P 1'
#
loop_
_entity.id
_entity.type
_entity.pdbx_description
1 polymer ?
#
loop_
_entity_poly.entity_id
_entity_poly.type
_entity_poly.pdbx_seq_one_letter_code
_entity_poly.pdbx_strand_id
1 'polypeptide(L)'
;IPVSEIKPICDIRGPIEESRIYKVLLSESERAVKEDGAHAIVLHCLGMAGFGEILQQKLNVPVIDPAFLAVKYAEMLAILKLSHSRRSYALPKTKGVTMSQIEAASKEIRELRNGW
;
A
#
# COMPACT_ATOMS: atom_id res chain seq x y z
N ILE A 1 5.99 -14.71 17.41
CA ILE A 1 5.58 -15.61 16.31
C ILE A 1 6.84 -16.32 15.84
N PRO A 2 6.91 -17.65 15.87
CA PRO A 2 8.09 -18.37 15.38
C PRO A 2 8.26 -18.15 13.87
N VAL A 3 9.51 -18.05 13.40
CA VAL A 3 9.83 -17.73 11.99
C VAL A 3 9.25 -18.76 11.02
N SER A 4 9.08 -20.00 11.46
CA SER A 4 8.47 -21.10 10.70
C SER A 4 7.00 -20.89 10.33
N GLU A 5 6.29 -19.98 11.01
CA GLU A 5 4.88 -19.66 10.75
C GLU A 5 4.71 -18.40 9.88
N ILE A 6 5.81 -17.73 9.51
CA ILE A 6 5.77 -16.55 8.66
C ILE A 6 5.54 -16.99 7.22
N LYS A 7 4.31 -16.83 6.75
CA LYS A 7 3.98 -17.02 5.34
C LYS A 7 4.56 -15.87 4.49
N PRO A 8 5.01 -16.15 3.25
CA PRO A 8 5.37 -15.13 2.29
C PRO A 8 4.23 -14.12 2.07
N ILE A 9 4.58 -12.90 1.65
CA ILE A 9 3.61 -11.84 1.35
C ILE A 9 2.66 -12.19 0.18
N CYS A 10 3.00 -13.16 -0.67
CA CYS A 10 2.06 -13.65 -1.68
C CYS A 10 0.96 -14.55 -1.07
N ASP A 11 1.21 -15.15 0.08
CA ASP A 11 0.37 -16.21 0.68
C ASP A 11 -0.51 -15.69 1.83
N ILE A 12 -0.46 -14.39 2.11
CA ILE A 12 -1.36 -13.71 3.07
C ILE A 12 -2.80 -13.59 2.54
N ARG A 13 -3.01 -13.79 1.23
CA ARG A 13 -4.35 -13.75 0.62
C ARG A 13 -5.04 -15.10 0.77
N GLY A 14 -6.10 -15.12 1.59
CA GLY A 14 -7.02 -16.24 1.79
C GLY A 14 -8.40 -15.72 2.19
N PRO A 15 -9.34 -16.57 2.63
CA PRO A 15 -10.64 -16.13 3.13
C PRO A 15 -10.47 -15.15 4.29
N ILE A 16 -11.08 -13.97 4.18
CA ILE A 16 -10.79 -12.82 5.05
C ILE A 16 -11.12 -13.14 6.51
N GLU A 17 -12.32 -13.66 6.78
CA GLU A 17 -12.84 -13.91 8.13
C GLU A 17 -12.13 -15.06 8.86
N GLU A 18 -11.65 -16.05 8.11
CA GLU A 18 -10.91 -17.19 8.65
C GLU A 18 -9.41 -16.89 8.78
N SER A 19 -8.95 -15.78 8.22
CA SER A 19 -7.54 -15.43 8.21
C SER A 19 -7.02 -15.13 9.62
N ARG A 20 -5.79 -15.59 9.89
CA ARG A 20 -5.05 -15.20 11.10
C ARG A 20 -4.89 -13.69 11.20
N ILE A 21 -4.75 -13.02 10.05
CA ILE A 21 -4.58 -11.57 9.95
C ILE A 21 -5.80 -10.86 10.50
N TYR A 22 -7.02 -11.26 10.11
CA TYR A 22 -8.25 -10.70 10.62
C TYR A 22 -8.32 -10.77 12.15
N LYS A 23 -8.02 -11.94 12.74
CA LYS A 23 -8.07 -12.13 14.20
C LYS A 23 -7.09 -11.20 14.93
N VAL A 24 -5.87 -11.07 14.42
CA VAL A 24 -4.86 -10.18 15.00
C VAL A 24 -5.28 -8.72 14.85
N LEU A 25 -5.74 -8.32 13.66
CA LEU A 25 -6.20 -6.95 13.42
C LEU A 25 -7.37 -6.58 14.31
N LEU A 26 -8.37 -7.45 14.46
CA LEU A 26 -9.52 -7.22 15.32
C LEU A 26 -9.09 -7.07 16.78
N SER A 27 -8.29 -8.01 17.30
CA SER A 27 -7.79 -7.98 18.67
C SER A 27 -7.02 -6.69 18.97
N GLU A 28 -6.05 -6.33 18.13
CA GLU A 28 -5.25 -5.12 18.36
C GLU A 28 -6.06 -3.84 18.17
N SER A 29 -7.01 -3.83 17.24
CA SER A 29 -7.89 -2.67 17.06
C SER A 29 -8.86 -2.50 18.24
N GLU A 30 -9.41 -3.57 18.79
CA GLU A 30 -10.25 -3.51 19.99
C GLU A 30 -9.47 -2.97 21.19
N ARG A 31 -8.21 -3.38 21.34
CA ARG A 31 -7.31 -2.86 22.38
C ARG A 31 -7.04 -1.38 22.17
N ALA A 32 -6.72 -0.95 20.96
CA ALA A 32 -6.51 0.47 20.65
C ALA A 32 -7.75 1.31 20.96
N VAL A 33 -8.96 0.81 20.68
CA VAL A 33 -10.21 1.52 21.00
C VAL A 33 -10.43 1.59 22.51
N LYS A 34 -10.26 0.47 23.24
CA LYS A 34 -10.58 0.37 24.67
C LYS A 34 -9.51 0.96 25.59
N GLU A 35 -8.25 0.69 25.30
CA GLU A 35 -7.08 1.04 26.13
C GLU A 35 -6.54 2.43 25.76
N ASP A 36 -6.40 2.73 24.47
CA ASP A 36 -5.82 3.99 24.00
C ASP A 36 -6.86 5.08 23.70
N GLY A 37 -8.15 4.74 23.74
CA GLY A 37 -9.25 5.66 23.39
C GLY A 37 -9.29 6.03 21.90
N ALA A 38 -8.85 5.14 21.02
CA ALA A 38 -8.87 5.38 19.59
C ALA A 38 -10.31 5.53 19.06
N HIS A 39 -10.59 6.66 18.41
CA HIS A 39 -11.89 6.94 17.78
C HIS A 39 -11.97 6.50 16.31
N ALA A 40 -10.85 6.05 15.73
CA ALA A 40 -10.76 5.54 14.37
C ALA A 40 -9.51 4.65 14.23
N ILE A 41 -9.55 3.74 13.27
CA ILE A 41 -8.44 2.83 12.95
C ILE A 41 -8.00 3.05 11.50
N VAL A 42 -6.69 3.12 11.23
CA VAL A 42 -6.14 3.23 9.88
C VAL A 42 -5.34 1.98 9.55
N LEU A 43 -5.71 1.26 8.49
CA LEU A 43 -4.97 0.10 8.02
C LEU A 43 -3.69 0.56 7.32
N HIS A 44 -2.52 0.14 7.79
CA HIS A 44 -1.26 0.70 7.29
C HIS A 44 -0.70 0.01 6.04
N CYS A 45 -0.95 -1.29 5.84
CA CYS A 45 -0.32 -2.07 4.78
C CYS A 45 -1.34 -2.44 3.69
N LEU A 46 -0.93 -2.34 2.41
CA LEU A 46 -1.75 -2.78 1.27
C LEU A 46 -2.07 -4.29 1.30
N GLY A 47 -1.29 -5.08 2.03
CA GLY A 47 -1.62 -6.48 2.32
C GLY A 47 -2.88 -6.67 3.17
N MET A 48 -3.39 -5.60 3.79
CA MET A 48 -4.61 -5.55 4.59
C MET A 48 -5.79 -4.91 3.83
N ALA A 49 -5.66 -4.68 2.52
CA ALA A 49 -6.75 -4.16 1.71
C ALA A 49 -7.95 -5.12 1.74
N GLY A 50 -9.15 -4.57 1.96
CA GLY A 50 -10.41 -5.32 2.02
C GLY A 50 -10.87 -5.70 3.43
N PHE A 51 -10.04 -5.54 4.45
CA PHE A 51 -10.43 -5.83 5.84
C PHE A 51 -11.22 -4.69 6.50
N GLY A 52 -11.19 -3.49 5.92
CA GLY A 52 -11.75 -2.28 6.53
C GLY A 52 -13.24 -2.39 6.86
N GLU A 53 -14.06 -2.87 5.91
CA GLU A 53 -15.51 -2.98 6.09
C GLU A 53 -15.89 -3.93 7.23
N ILE A 54 -15.29 -5.13 7.25
CA ILE A 54 -15.58 -6.15 8.26
C ILE A 54 -15.11 -5.69 9.64
N LEU A 55 -13.92 -5.10 9.74
CA LEU A 55 -13.42 -4.56 11.01
C LEU A 55 -14.30 -3.41 11.52
N GLN A 56 -14.76 -2.52 10.65
CA GLN A 56 -15.64 -1.42 11.04
C GLN A 56 -16.96 -1.91 11.64
N GLN A 57 -17.56 -2.93 11.02
CA GLN A 57 -18.78 -3.56 11.54
C GLN A 57 -18.61 -4.15 12.95
N LYS A 58 -17.39 -4.56 13.32
CA LYS A 58 -17.10 -5.13 14.64
C LYS A 58 -16.69 -4.10 15.69
N LEU A 59 -15.93 -3.08 15.29
CA LEU A 59 -15.30 -2.14 16.21
C LEU A 59 -16.19 -0.94 16.57
N ASN A 60 -17.28 -0.70 15.83
CA ASN A 60 -18.17 0.47 15.98
C ASN A 60 -17.45 1.84 15.91
N VAL A 61 -16.22 1.87 15.38
CA VAL A 61 -15.47 3.09 15.04
C VAL A 61 -15.10 3.06 13.56
N PRO A 62 -14.92 4.22 12.90
CA PRO A 62 -14.49 4.26 11.51
C PRO A 62 -13.17 3.52 11.28
N VAL A 63 -13.14 2.66 10.27
CA VAL A 63 -11.91 1.99 9.82
C VAL A 63 -11.56 2.48 8.42
N ILE A 64 -10.42 3.13 8.31
CA ILE A 64 -9.91 3.70 7.07
C ILE A 64 -9.03 2.65 6.39
N ASP A 65 -9.46 2.20 5.21
CA ASP A 65 -8.68 1.36 4.30
C ASP A 65 -8.03 2.23 3.21
N PRO A 66 -6.70 2.49 3.28
CA PRO A 66 -6.03 3.35 2.32
C PRO A 66 -6.05 2.85 0.88
N ALA A 67 -6.23 1.54 0.65
CA ALA A 67 -6.22 0.99 -0.70
C ALA A 67 -7.36 1.56 -1.56
N PHE A 68 -8.56 1.64 -0.99
CA PHE A 68 -9.73 2.21 -1.66
C PHE A 68 -9.79 3.73 -1.52
N LEU A 69 -9.40 4.26 -0.35
CA LEU A 69 -9.36 5.70 -0.10
C LEU A 69 -8.45 6.42 -1.09
N ALA A 70 -7.28 5.88 -1.40
CA ALA A 70 -6.32 6.50 -2.32
C ALA A 70 -6.90 6.71 -3.72
N VAL A 71 -7.69 5.74 -4.22
CA VAL A 71 -8.36 5.86 -5.52
C VAL A 71 -9.40 6.98 -5.49
N LYS A 72 -10.25 7.03 -4.46
CA LYS A 72 -11.25 8.09 -4.29
C LYS A 72 -10.64 9.47 -4.08
N TYR A 73 -9.52 9.53 -3.37
CA TYR A 73 -8.75 10.76 -3.21
C TYR A 73 -8.18 11.25 -4.56
N ALA A 74 -7.64 10.34 -5.38
CA ALA A 74 -7.15 10.67 -6.71
C ALA A 74 -8.28 11.14 -7.64
N GLU A 75 -9.44 10.46 -7.64
CA GLU A 75 -10.64 10.86 -8.39
C GLU A 75 -11.08 12.29 -8.00
N MET A 76 -11.14 12.58 -6.70
CA MET A 76 -11.52 13.90 -6.18
C MET A 76 -10.57 15.00 -6.69
N LEU A 77 -9.26 14.78 -6.62
CA LEU A 77 -8.28 15.74 -7.12
C LEU A 77 -8.41 15.98 -8.62
N ALA A 78 -8.66 14.91 -9.39
CA ALA A 78 -8.84 15.01 -10.84
C ALA A 78 -10.09 15.82 -11.21
N ILE A 79 -11.23 15.58 -10.53
CA ILE A 79 -12.48 16.32 -10.74
C ILE A 79 -12.30 17.81 -10.43
N LEU A 80 -11.63 18.12 -9.33
CA LEU A 80 -11.37 19.50 -8.90
C LEU A 80 -10.25 20.18 -9.71
N LYS A 81 -9.62 19.48 -10.66
CA LYS A 81 -8.46 19.94 -11.45
C LYS A 81 -7.31 20.42 -10.55
N LEU A 82 -7.14 19.78 -9.40
CA LEU A 82 -6.06 20.06 -8.46
C LEU A 82 -4.85 19.17 -8.77
N SER A 83 -3.66 19.74 -8.65
CA SER A 83 -2.40 19.02 -8.78
C SER A 83 -1.41 19.52 -7.73
N HIS A 84 -0.32 18.79 -7.54
CA HIS A 84 0.74 19.18 -6.62
C HIS A 84 1.40 20.50 -7.06
N SER A 85 1.79 21.32 -6.10
CA SER A 85 2.54 22.55 -6.38
C SER A 85 3.92 22.21 -6.95
N ARG A 86 4.26 22.77 -8.11
CA ARG A 86 5.62 22.65 -8.69
C ARG A 86 6.68 23.47 -7.96
N ARG A 87 6.28 24.35 -7.04
CA ARG A 87 7.22 25.03 -6.14
C ARG A 87 7.68 24.11 -5.01
N SER A 88 6.78 23.30 -4.45
CA SER A 88 7.09 22.35 -3.37
C SER A 88 7.62 21.02 -3.92
N TYR A 89 7.08 20.57 -5.05
CA TYR A 89 7.45 19.34 -5.75
C TYR A 89 7.96 19.70 -7.15
N ALA A 90 9.18 20.24 -7.21
CA ALA A 90 9.81 20.56 -8.48
C ALA A 90 10.02 19.29 -9.33
N LEU A 91 10.11 19.47 -10.64
CA LEU A 91 10.52 18.36 -11.50
C LEU A 91 11.88 17.83 -11.04
N PRO A 92 12.07 16.50 -11.00
CA PRO A 92 13.39 15.95 -10.77
C PRO A 92 14.33 16.51 -11.83
N LYS A 93 15.56 16.85 -11.42
CA LYS A 93 16.59 17.26 -12.37
C LYS A 93 16.72 16.16 -13.41
N THR A 94 16.70 16.53 -14.68
CA THR A 94 17.08 15.60 -15.75
C THR A 94 18.49 15.12 -15.42
N LYS A 95 18.63 13.83 -15.08
CA LYS A 95 19.93 13.19 -15.27
C LYS A 95 20.17 13.32 -16.76
N GLY A 96 21.20 14.07 -17.17
CA GLY A 96 21.66 14.04 -18.53
C GLY A 96 22.10 12.62 -18.78
N VAL A 97 21.19 11.76 -19.26
CA VAL A 97 21.57 10.43 -19.70
C VAL A 97 22.27 10.70 -21.02
N THR A 98 23.60 10.62 -21.00
CA THR A 98 24.39 10.81 -22.20
C THR A 98 23.99 9.71 -23.19
N MET A 99 23.98 9.99 -24.50
CA MET A 99 23.66 8.96 -25.50
C MET A 99 24.53 7.71 -25.35
N SER A 100 25.77 7.86 -24.87
CA SER A 100 26.65 6.73 -24.53
C SER A 100 26.14 5.84 -23.39
N GLN A 101 25.43 6.39 -22.40
CA GLN A 101 24.82 5.62 -21.31
C GLN A 101 23.57 4.88 -21.81
N ILE A 102 22.79 5.51 -22.72
CA ILE A 102 21.63 4.87 -23.37
C ILE A 102 22.10 3.73 -24.27
N GLU A 103 23.16 3.94 -25.05
CA GLU A 103 23.76 2.94 -25.91
C GLU A 103 24.36 1.77 -25.11
N ALA A 104 25.07 2.05 -24.01
CA ALA A 104 25.62 1.03 -23.12
C ALA A 104 24.51 0.17 -22.49
N ALA A 105 23.47 0.79 -21.92
CA ALA A 105 22.32 0.07 -21.35
C ALA A 105 21.54 -0.71 -22.42
N SER A 106 21.38 -0.14 -23.63
CA SER A 106 20.71 -0.82 -24.75
C SER A 106 21.51 -2.03 -25.25
N LYS A 107 22.84 -1.94 -25.22
CA LYS A 107 23.74 -3.03 -25.59
C LYS A 107 23.70 -4.16 -24.56
N GLU A 108 23.79 -3.85 -23.26
CA GLU A 108 23.62 -4.83 -22.19
C GLU A 108 22.26 -5.54 -22.27
N ILE A 109 21.17 -4.80 -22.51
CA ILE A 109 19.83 -5.39 -22.67
C ILE A 109 19.78 -6.30 -23.91
N ARG A 110 20.41 -5.92 -25.04
CA ARG A 110 20.47 -6.75 -26.25
C ARG A 110 21.28 -8.03 -26.04
N GLU A 111 22.41 -7.95 -25.34
CA GLU A 111 23.26 -9.10 -25.03
C GLU A 111 22.54 -10.07 -24.09
N LEU A 112 21.88 -9.56 -23.05
CA LEU A 112 21.03 -10.36 -22.17
C LEU A 112 19.89 -11.03 -22.93
N ARG A 113 19.29 -10.35 -23.92
CA ARG A 113 18.17 -10.91 -24.71
C ARG A 113 18.58 -11.96 -25.75
N ASN A 114 19.87 -12.00 -26.13
CA ASN A 114 20.42 -12.98 -27.06
C ASN A 114 21.08 -14.19 -26.34
N GLY A 115 21.13 -14.16 -25.00
CA GLY A 115 21.63 -15.24 -24.15
C GLY A 115 20.54 -16.11 -23.51
N TRP A 116 19.26 -15.89 -23.87
CA TRP A 116 18.12 -16.73 -23.52
C TRP A 116 17.58 -17.43 -24.77
#